data_AF-A0A943B1Q7-F1
#
_entry.id   AF-A0A943B1Q7-F1
#
_cell.length_a   1.000
_cell.length_b   1.000
_cell.length_c   1.000
_cell.angle_alpha   90.00
_cell.angle_beta   90.00
_cell.angle_gamma   90.00
#
_symmetry.space_group_name_H-M   'P 1'
#
loop_
_entity.id
_entity.type
_entity.pdbx_description
1 polymer ?
#
loop_
_entity_poly.entity_id
_entity_poly.type
_entity_poly.pdbx_seq_one_letter_code
_entity_poly.pdbx_strand_id
1 'polypeptide(L)'
;MKKKIKFHREKIIHRNTQERERYITFFNQKCDYYFNFEFYIPIGYCNLGEYLFLKKAVRELSPLVRPEKLAEYLKVDIELIFEGIKEGLLPCFTDGRLYSIKTIGIMFVIFFIIMLIR
;
A
#
# COMPACT_ATOMS: atom_id res chain seq x y z
N MET A 1 -28.23 2.11 -7.08
CA MET A 1 -27.93 0.81 -6.43
C MET A 1 -26.68 0.97 -5.56
N LYS A 2 -26.80 0.91 -4.23
CA LYS A 2 -25.64 0.96 -3.32
C LYS A 2 -24.96 -0.42 -3.32
N LYS A 3 -23.76 -0.54 -3.92
CA LYS A 3 -22.96 -1.78 -3.84
C LYS A 3 -22.64 -2.06 -2.37
N LYS A 4 -23.16 -3.17 -1.83
CA LYS A 4 -22.74 -3.68 -0.51
C LYS A 4 -21.27 -4.10 -0.62
N ILE A 5 -20.38 -3.29 -0.08
CA ILE A 5 -18.96 -3.63 0.05
C ILE A 5 -18.89 -4.78 1.07
N LYS A 6 -18.58 -5.98 0.58
CA LYS A 6 -18.41 -7.17 1.41
C LYS A 6 -16.99 -7.13 1.96
N PHE A 7 -16.81 -6.52 3.13
CA PHE A 7 -15.54 -6.60 3.85
C PHE A 7 -15.28 -8.06 4.22
N HIS A 8 -14.24 -8.66 3.64
CA HIS A 8 -13.69 -9.92 4.13
C HIS A 8 -13.13 -9.64 5.53
N ARG A 9 -13.89 -9.98 6.56
CA ARG A 9 -13.39 -9.94 7.95
C ARG A 9 -12.53 -11.17 8.13
N GLU A 10 -11.22 -11.03 7.92
CA GLU A 10 -10.28 -11.94 8.59
C GLU A 10 -10.63 -11.92 10.07
N LYS A 11 -10.75 -13.10 10.69
CA LYS A 11 -11.11 -13.22 12.10
C LYS A 11 -9.89 -12.83 12.92
N ILE A 12 -9.70 -11.52 13.12
CA ILE A 12 -8.57 -10.99 13.89
C ILE A 12 -8.85 -11.27 15.37
N ILE A 13 -8.11 -12.21 15.94
CA ILE A 13 -8.15 -12.52 17.36
C ILE A 13 -7.15 -11.60 18.05
N HIS A 14 -7.64 -10.56 18.73
CA HIS A 14 -6.81 -9.69 19.56
C HIS A 14 -6.50 -10.41 20.87
N ARG A 15 -5.23 -10.64 21.18
CA ARG A 15 -4.81 -11.39 22.38
C ARG A 15 -4.77 -10.51 23.62
N ASN A 16 -4.70 -9.18 23.46
CA ASN A 16 -4.73 -8.21 24.55
C ASN A 16 -5.25 -6.83 24.08
N THR A 17 -5.49 -5.92 25.02
CA THR A 17 -5.99 -4.56 24.77
C THR A 17 -5.08 -3.76 23.84
N GLN A 18 -3.76 -3.88 23.99
CA GLN A 18 -2.78 -3.15 23.17
C GLN A 18 -2.79 -3.59 21.69
N GLU A 19 -2.96 -4.87 21.41
CA GLU A 19 -3.15 -5.38 20.04
C GLU A 19 -4.44 -4.85 19.42
N ARG A 20 -5.51 -4.75 20.21
CA ARG A 20 -6.79 -4.20 19.76
C ARG A 20 -6.66 -2.71 19.43
N GLU A 21 -5.99 -1.94 20.29
CA GLU A 21 -5.75 -0.51 20.07
C GLU A 21 -4.91 -0.26 18.82
N ARG A 22 -3.82 -1.02 18.62
CA ARG A 22 -3.00 -0.95 17.40
C ARG A 22 -3.83 -1.21 16.14
N TYR A 23 -4.67 -2.24 16.17
CA TYR A 23 -5.56 -2.54 15.05
C TYR A 23 -6.57 -1.42 14.79
N ILE A 24 -7.19 -0.85 15.83
CA ILE A 24 -8.13 0.27 15.68
C ILE A 24 -7.43 1.47 15.06
N THR A 25 -6.23 1.81 15.53
CA THR A 25 -5.42 2.89 14.94
C THR A 25 -5.11 2.62 13.48
N PHE A 26 -4.61 1.43 13.16
CA PHE A 26 -4.34 1.01 11.79
C PHE A 26 -5.58 1.10 10.89
N PHE A 27 -6.73 0.61 11.37
CA PHE A 27 -7.99 0.66 10.64
C PHE A 27 -8.45 2.11 10.39
N ASN A 28 -8.39 2.96 11.42
CA ASN A 28 -8.76 4.37 11.31
C ASN A 28 -7.85 5.12 10.33
N GLN A 29 -6.53 4.88 10.38
CA GLN A 29 -5.57 5.45 9.42
C GLN A 29 -5.89 5.05 7.98
N LYS A 30 -6.26 3.78 7.75
CA LYS A 30 -6.67 3.32 6.42
C LYS A 30 -7.95 4.00 5.96
N CYS A 31 -8.97 4.06 6.82
CA CYS A 31 -10.23 4.73 6.50
C CYS A 31 -9.99 6.19 6.16
N ASP A 32 -9.29 6.92 7.01
CA ASP A 32 -8.96 8.34 6.81
C ASP A 32 -8.23 8.55 5.48
N TYR A 33 -7.21 7.74 5.21
CA TYR A 33 -6.50 7.81 3.93
C TYR A 33 -7.40 7.52 2.73
N TYR A 34 -8.26 6.49 2.81
CA TYR A 34 -9.17 6.16 1.71
C TYR A 34 -10.21 7.25 1.44
N PHE A 35 -10.78 7.86 2.49
CA PHE A 35 -11.82 8.89 2.34
C PHE A 35 -11.26 10.21 1.81
N ASN A 36 -10.02 10.52 2.15
CA ASN A 36 -9.33 11.74 1.73
C ASN A 36 -8.36 11.51 0.56
N PHE A 37 -8.38 10.32 -0.07
CA PHE A 37 -7.45 10.02 -1.14
C PHE A 37 -7.82 10.80 -2.41
N GLU A 38 -6.93 11.69 -2.81
CA GLU A 38 -6.93 12.28 -4.14
C GLU A 38 -5.68 11.83 -4.89
N PHE A 39 -5.87 11.34 -6.12
CA PHE A 39 -4.74 11.04 -6.98
C PHE A 39 -4.13 12.34 -7.50
N TYR A 40 -3.12 12.82 -6.78
CA TYR A 40 -2.37 14.00 -7.12
C TYR A 40 -0.87 13.69 -7.09
N ILE A 41 -0.19 14.04 -8.18
CA ILE A 41 1.26 13.99 -8.28
C ILE A 41 1.71 15.39 -8.71
N PRO A 42 2.56 16.08 -7.92
CA PRO A 42 3.02 17.42 -8.28
C PRO A 42 3.72 17.43 -9.64
N ILE A 43 3.55 18.53 -10.37
CA ILE A 43 4.21 18.72 -11.66
C ILE A 43 5.74 18.64 -11.45
N GLY A 44 6.42 17.85 -12.29
CA GLY A 44 7.87 17.67 -12.23
C GLY A 44 8.36 16.52 -11.35
N TYR A 45 7.49 15.83 -10.60
CA TYR A 45 7.88 14.64 -9.81
C TYR A 45 8.01 13.37 -10.64
N CYS A 46 7.36 13.30 -11.79
CA CYS A 46 7.42 12.15 -12.67
C CYS A 46 7.18 12.57 -14.13
N ASN A 47 7.73 11.81 -15.08
CA ASN A 47 7.41 11.98 -16.50
C ASN A 47 6.01 11.42 -16.82
N LEU A 48 5.53 11.65 -18.05
CA LEU A 48 4.20 11.19 -18.48
C LEU A 48 4.02 9.67 -18.36
N GLY A 49 5.06 8.89 -18.69
CA GLY A 49 5.01 7.43 -18.61
C GLY A 49 4.85 6.95 -17.17
N GLU A 50 5.63 7.51 -16.25
CA GLU A 50 5.57 7.22 -14.81
C GLU A 50 4.22 7.65 -14.20
N TYR A 51 3.71 8.81 -14.61
CA TYR A 51 2.37 9.27 -14.19
C TYR A 51 1.28 8.29 -14.62
N LEU A 52 1.30 7.88 -15.90
CA LEU A 52 0.33 6.93 -16.45
C LEU A 52 0.44 5.56 -15.79
N PHE A 53 1.67 5.12 -15.51
CA PHE A 53 1.94 3.90 -14.75
C PHE A 53 1.32 3.97 -13.36
N LEU A 54 1.60 5.02 -12.58
CA LEU A 54 1.04 5.20 -11.24
C LEU A 54 -0.47 5.29 -11.24
N LYS A 55 -1.05 6.01 -12.20
CA LYS A 55 -2.50 6.12 -12.34
C LYS A 55 -3.15 4.77 -12.62
N LYS A 56 -2.51 3.95 -13.47
CA LYS A 56 -2.94 2.57 -13.74
C LYS A 56 -2.79 1.69 -12.49
N ALA A 57 -1.67 1.78 -11.79
CA ALA A 57 -1.42 1.02 -10.56
C ALA A 57 -2.45 1.34 -9.48
N VAL A 58 -2.75 2.62 -9.22
CA VAL A 58 -3.80 3.03 -8.25
C VAL A 58 -5.18 2.51 -8.67
N ARG A 59 -5.49 2.47 -9.96
CA ARG A 59 -6.76 1.92 -10.45
C ARG A 59 -6.87 0.40 -10.23
N GLU A 60 -5.78 -0.34 -10.39
CA GLU A 60 -5.76 -1.81 -10.33
C GLU A 60 -5.55 -2.34 -8.89
N LEU A 61 -4.75 -1.64 -8.10
CA LEU A 61 -4.40 -2.01 -6.73
C LEU A 61 -5.25 -1.32 -5.67
N SER A 62 -5.97 -0.26 -6.04
CA SER A 62 -6.57 0.74 -5.15
C SER A 62 -5.51 1.64 -4.48
N PRO A 63 -5.90 2.76 -3.84
CA PRO A 63 -4.97 3.65 -3.13
C PRO A 63 -4.08 2.99 -2.06
N LEU A 64 -4.59 1.93 -1.43
CA LEU A 64 -3.87 1.13 -0.46
C LEU A 64 -3.86 -0.33 -0.88
N VAL A 65 -2.69 -0.97 -0.85
CA VAL A 65 -2.49 -2.34 -1.33
C VAL A 65 -1.83 -3.19 -0.25
N ARG A 66 -2.19 -4.47 -0.19
CA ARG A 66 -1.49 -5.44 0.65
C ARG A 66 -0.16 -5.88 0.01
N PRO A 67 0.87 -6.24 0.78
CA PRO A 67 2.16 -6.68 0.24
C PRO A 67 2.05 -7.79 -0.81
N GLU A 68 1.22 -8.81 -0.56
CA GLU A 68 1.06 -9.97 -1.44
C GLU A 68 0.55 -9.55 -2.84
N LYS A 69 -0.47 -8.69 -2.86
CA LYS A 69 -1.07 -8.18 -4.10
C LYS A 69 -0.10 -7.25 -4.84
N LEU A 70 0.73 -6.51 -4.11
CA LEU A 70 1.75 -5.67 -4.74
C LEU A 70 2.86 -6.50 -5.37
N ALA A 71 3.33 -7.54 -4.67
CA ALA A 71 4.33 -8.48 -5.19
C ALA A 71 3.84 -9.16 -6.48
N GLU A 72 2.60 -9.66 -6.47
CA GLU A 72 1.95 -10.24 -7.65
C GLU A 72 1.88 -9.25 -8.82
N TYR A 73 1.49 -8.01 -8.54
CA TYR A 73 1.36 -6.95 -9.54
C TYR A 73 2.69 -6.60 -10.21
N LEU A 74 3.75 -6.47 -9.40
CA LEU A 74 5.09 -6.13 -9.87
C LEU A 74 5.84 -7.36 -10.42
N LYS A 75 5.34 -8.57 -10.18
CA LYS A 75 5.99 -9.85 -10.49
C LYS A 75 7.36 -9.98 -9.84
N VAL A 76 7.42 -9.65 -8.56
CA VAL A 76 8.64 -9.69 -7.73
C VAL A 76 8.39 -10.55 -6.51
N ASP A 77 9.48 -10.94 -5.85
CA ASP A 77 9.37 -11.60 -4.55
C ASP A 77 8.71 -10.69 -3.51
N ILE A 78 7.82 -11.25 -2.69
CA ILE A 78 7.21 -10.53 -1.57
C ILE A 78 8.25 -10.09 -0.54
N GLU A 79 9.37 -10.79 -0.43
CA GLU A 79 10.48 -10.42 0.45
C GLU A 79 11.06 -9.06 0.07
N LEU A 80 11.18 -8.74 -1.22
CA LEU A 80 11.59 -7.42 -1.71
C LEU A 80 10.60 -6.31 -1.31
N ILE A 81 9.31 -6.65 -1.24
CA ILE A 81 8.29 -5.70 -0.75
C ILE A 81 8.49 -5.42 0.75
N PHE A 82 8.76 -6.45 1.55
CA PHE A 82 9.00 -6.27 2.98
C PHE A 82 10.33 -5.55 3.26
N GLU A 83 11.37 -5.80 2.49
CA GLU A 83 12.62 -5.02 2.54
C GLU A 83 12.36 -3.55 2.22
N GLY A 84 11.63 -3.26 1.15
CA GLY A 84 11.26 -1.88 0.80
C GLY A 84 10.46 -1.18 1.91
N ILE A 85 9.61 -1.90 2.65
CA ILE A 85 8.91 -1.36 3.83
C ILE A 85 9.91 -1.07 4.95
N LYS A 86 10.80 -2.03 5.25
CA LYS A 86 11.79 -1.94 6.34
C LYS A 86 12.77 -0.77 6.14
N GLU A 87 13.22 -0.56 4.90
CA GLU A 87 14.12 0.53 4.52
C GLU A 87 13.37 1.88 4.37
N GLY A 88 12.06 1.94 4.64
CA GLY A 88 11.26 3.16 4.57
C GLY A 88 10.94 3.66 3.15
N LEU A 89 11.26 2.87 2.13
CA LEU A 89 11.01 3.18 0.71
C LEU A 89 9.52 3.00 0.35
N LEU A 90 8.84 2.07 1.01
CA LEU A 90 7.41 1.84 0.85
C LEU A 90 6.62 2.43 2.02
N PRO A 91 6.02 3.62 1.85
CA PRO A 91 5.16 4.18 2.87
C PRO A 91 3.95 3.26 3.08
N CYS A 92 3.75 2.81 4.31
CA CYS A 92 2.64 1.92 4.67
C CYS A 92 2.04 2.28 6.03
N PHE A 93 0.82 1.81 6.25
CA PHE A 93 0.25 1.66 7.58
C PHE A 93 0.46 0.22 8.04
N THR A 94 0.72 0.01 9.33
CA THR A 94 0.84 -1.32 9.92
C THR A 94 0.45 -1.33 11.39
N ASP A 95 -0.11 -2.44 11.86
CA ASP A 95 -0.30 -2.74 13.30
C ASP A 95 0.78 -3.72 13.84
N GLY A 96 1.79 -4.02 13.02
CA GLY A 96 2.83 -5.02 13.27
C GLY A 96 2.49 -6.44 12.76
N ARG A 97 1.26 -6.68 12.31
CA ARG A 97 0.82 -7.96 11.71
C ARG A 97 0.28 -7.77 10.30
N LEU A 98 -0.51 -6.73 10.11
CA LEU A 98 -1.12 -6.35 8.85
C LEU A 98 -0.38 -5.16 8.26
N TYR A 99 -0.31 -5.12 6.94
CA TYR A 99 0.37 -4.07 6.19
C TYR A 99 -0.57 -3.53 5.11
N SER A 100 -0.54 -2.21 4.93
CA SER A 100 -1.31 -1.53 3.89
C SER A 100 -0.43 -0.44 3.29
N ILE A 101 0.15 -0.76 2.13
CA ILE A 101 1.11 0.08 1.41
C ILE A 101 0.36 1.14 0.63
N LYS A 102 0.83 2.39 0.64
CA LYS A 102 0.30 3.45 -0.22
C LYS A 102 0.76 3.21 -1.65
N THR A 103 -0.17 2.93 -2.55
CA THR A 103 0.12 2.53 -3.94
C THR A 103 0.88 3.59 -4.73
N ILE A 104 0.70 4.87 -4.40
CA ILE A 104 1.48 5.96 -5.00
C ILE A 104 2.99 5.87 -4.67
N GLY A 105 3.36 5.16 -3.61
CA GLY A 105 4.76 4.92 -3.22
C GLY A 105 5.46 3.83 -4.03
N ILE A 106 4.77 3.16 -4.96
CA ILE A 106 5.35 2.06 -5.75
C ILE A 106 6.53 2.53 -6.61
N MET A 107 6.56 3.79 -7.05
CA MET A 107 7.68 4.30 -7.84
C MET A 107 9.01 4.13 -7.13
N PHE A 108 9.06 4.32 -5.81
CA PHE A 108 10.29 4.17 -5.03
C PHE A 108 10.84 2.74 -5.10
N VAL A 109 9.96 1.73 -5.09
CA VAL A 109 10.36 0.33 -5.25
C VAL A 109 10.83 0.02 -6.66
N ILE A 110 10.14 0.53 -7.68
CA ILE A 110 10.57 0.31 -9.06
C ILE A 110 11.97 0.91 -9.28
N PHE A 111 12.22 2.12 -8.79
CA PHE A 111 13.55 2.73 -8.83
C PHE A 111 14.58 1.93 -8.03
N PHE A 112 14.23 1.47 -6.84
CA PHE A 112 15.11 0.65 -6.00
C PHE A 112 15.47 -0.69 -6.66
N ILE A 113 14.50 -1.40 -7.24
CA ILE A 113 14.72 -2.65 -7.97
C ILE A 113 15.60 -2.41 -9.20
N ILE A 114 15.34 -1.35 -9.97
CA ILE A 114 16.18 -0.97 -11.11
C ILE A 114 17.62 -0.66 -10.65
N MET A 115 17.79 -0.04 -9.48
CA MET A 115 19.11 0.23 -8.90
C MET A 115 19.82 -1.02 -8.39
N LEU A 116 19.11 -1.98 -7.81
CA LEU A 116 19.71 -3.23 -7.31
C LEU A 116 20.11 -4.21 -8.43
N ILE A 117 19.49 -4.11 -9.61
CA ILE A 117 19.79 -4.95 -10.77
C ILE A 117 20.96 -4.38 -11.60
N ARG A 118 21.43 -3.16 -11.29
CA ARG A 118 22.59 -2.51 -11.92
C ARG A 118 23.85 -2.64 -11.08
#